data_AF-A0A452Y7I0-F1
#
_entry.id   AF-A0A452Y7I0-F1
#
_cell.length_a   1.000
_cell.length_b   1.000
_cell.length_c   1.000
_cell.angle_alpha   90.00
_cell.angle_beta   90.00
_cell.angle_gamma   90.00
#
_symmetry.space_group_name_H-M   'P 1'
#
loop_
_entity.id
_entity.type
_entity.pdbx_description
1 polymer ?
#
loop_
_entity_poly.entity_id
_entity_poly.type
_entity_poly.pdbx_seq_one_letter_code
_entity_poly.pdbx_strand_id
1 'polypeptide(L)'
;MKLLRRRDIPEERYTNAFLGYGPEDSHFVVELTYNYGVESYDIGSGFGHFGIAVEDVEKTVELIKAKGGTVTREPGPVKGGKSVIAFIEDPDGYKFELIERGPTPEPLCQVMLRVGDLDRAISFYEKVTFLA
;
A
#
# COMPACT_ATOMS: atom_id res chain seq x y z
N MET A 1 1.29 10.36 2.49
CA MET A 1 1.92 9.87 3.73
C MET A 1 2.97 10.85 4.22
N LYS A 2 3.35 10.77 5.50
CA LYS A 2 4.46 11.50 6.11
C LYS A 2 5.46 10.50 6.71
N LEU A 3 6.74 10.85 6.72
CA LEU A 3 7.76 10.11 7.49
C LEU A 3 7.50 10.33 8.98
N LEU A 4 7.28 9.24 9.71
CA LEU A 4 6.98 9.25 11.15
C LEU A 4 8.25 8.99 11.96
N ARG A 5 9.02 7.99 11.53
CA ARG A 5 10.22 7.53 12.22
C ARG A 5 11.21 6.94 11.24
N ARG A 6 12.51 7.14 11.50
CA ARG A 6 13.61 6.51 10.76
C ARG A 6 14.61 5.94 11.76
N ARG A 7 15.05 4.71 11.55
CA ARG A 7 16.02 4.02 12.42
C ARG A 7 17.09 3.40 11.57
N ASP A 8 18.34 3.75 11.85
CA ASP A 8 19.51 3.18 11.18
C ASP A 8 20.14 2.13 12.09
N ILE A 9 20.52 0.98 11.53
CA ILE A 9 21.15 -0.14 12.25
C ILE A 9 22.38 -0.59 11.45
N PRO A 10 23.49 0.18 11.52
CA PRO A 10 24.69 -0.10 10.73
C PRO A 10 25.32 -1.46 11.02
N GLU A 11 25.19 -1.96 12.25
CA GLU A 11 25.71 -3.27 12.67
C GLU A 11 25.04 -4.42 11.92
N GLU A 12 23.77 -4.25 11.55
CA GLU A 12 22.98 -5.20 10.77
C GLU A 12 22.86 -4.79 9.29
N ARG A 13 23.47 -3.67 8.90
CA ARG A 13 23.55 -3.12 7.53
C ARG A 13 22.19 -2.80 6.88
N TYR A 14 21.27 -2.20 7.64
CA TYR A 14 20.03 -1.67 7.08
C TYR A 14 19.50 -0.42 7.78
N THR A 15 18.57 0.27 7.12
CA THR A 15 17.79 1.38 7.66
C THR A 15 16.30 1.10 7.50
N ASN A 16 15.50 1.36 8.54
CA ASN A 16 14.04 1.34 8.45
C ASN A 16 13.46 2.75 8.43
N ALA A 17 12.38 2.93 7.68
CA ALA A 17 11.57 4.15 7.66
C ALA A 17 10.09 3.79 7.77
N PHE A 18 9.37 4.48 8.66
CA PHE A 18 7.96 4.28 8.92
C PHE A 18 7.18 5.46 8.36
N LEU A 19 6.25 5.21 7.44
CA LEU A 19 5.42 6.24 6.83
C LEU A 19 3.94 5.90 6.96
N GLY A 20 3.10 6.90 7.16
CA GLY A 20 1.66 6.69 7.30
C GLY A 20 0.85 7.96 7.13
N TYR A 21 -0.44 7.86 7.41
CA TYR A 21 -1.37 9.00 7.42
C TYR A 21 -1.61 9.56 8.84
N GLY A 22 -1.17 8.84 9.88
CA GLY A 22 -1.17 9.29 11.27
C GLY A 22 -0.15 8.51 12.12
N PRO A 23 -0.17 8.65 13.46
CA PRO A 23 0.78 8.00 14.36
C PRO A 23 0.68 6.46 14.34
N GLU A 24 1.80 5.77 14.58
CA GLU A 24 1.93 4.29 14.52
C GLU A 24 1.02 3.54 15.53
N ASP A 25 0.55 4.21 16.60
CA ASP A 25 -0.31 3.61 17.64
C ASP A 25 -1.80 3.56 17.26
N SER A 26 -2.18 4.25 16.18
CA SER A 26 -3.57 4.50 15.81
C SER A 26 -3.82 4.39 14.31
N HIS A 27 -2.77 4.21 13.51
CA HIS A 27 -2.86 4.11 12.05
C HIS A 27 -1.98 2.98 11.53
N PHE A 28 -2.41 2.39 10.43
CA PHE A 28 -1.59 1.48 9.66
C PHE A 28 -0.46 2.27 8.97
N VAL A 29 0.74 1.68 8.96
CA VAL A 29 1.95 2.31 8.43
C VAL A 29 2.69 1.36 7.50
N VAL A 30 3.40 1.93 6.53
CA VAL A 30 4.41 1.19 5.76
C VAL A 30 5.75 1.27 6.49
N GLU A 31 6.33 0.12 6.79
CA GLU A 31 7.70 -0.01 7.24
C GLU A 31 8.58 -0.37 6.03
N LEU A 32 9.36 0.59 5.56
CA LEU A 32 10.34 0.38 4.49
C LEU A 32 11.65 -0.09 5.10
N THR A 33 12.28 -1.09 4.49
CA THR A 33 13.62 -1.57 4.88
C THR A 33 14.57 -1.38 3.70
N TYR A 34 15.60 -0.57 3.89
CA TYR A 34 16.70 -0.40 2.94
C TYR A 34 17.92 -1.19 3.43
N ASN A 35 18.32 -2.22 2.70
CA ASN A 35 19.53 -2.99 2.98
C ASN A 35 20.72 -2.40 2.22
N TYR A 36 21.85 -2.20 2.88
CA TYR A 36 22.98 -1.47 2.29
C TYR A 36 23.58 -2.20 1.09
N GLY A 37 23.56 -1.53 -0.06
CA GLY A 37 24.11 -2.05 -1.32
C GLY A 37 23.17 -3.03 -2.05
N VAL A 38 21.93 -3.20 -1.58
CA VAL A 38 20.90 -3.94 -2.32
C VAL A 38 20.03 -2.92 -3.07
N GLU A 39 19.97 -3.03 -4.39
CA GLU A 39 19.34 -2.03 -5.26
C GLU A 39 17.96 -2.43 -5.77
N SER A 40 17.58 -3.71 -5.66
CA SER A 40 16.31 -4.22 -6.18
C SER A 40 15.87 -5.50 -5.47
N TYR A 41 14.57 -5.75 -5.48
CA TYR A 41 13.95 -6.97 -4.96
C TYR A 41 13.03 -7.61 -6.00
N ASP A 42 12.88 -8.93 -5.92
CA ASP A 42 11.80 -9.63 -6.62
C ASP A 42 10.52 -9.55 -5.77
N ILE A 43 9.51 -8.85 -6.28
CA ILE A 43 8.18 -8.76 -5.66
C ILE A 43 7.44 -10.10 -5.76
N GLY A 44 7.74 -10.90 -6.81
CA GLY A 44 7.03 -12.11 -7.14
C GLY A 44 5.58 -11.87 -7.58
N SER A 45 4.83 -12.97 -7.70
CA SER A 45 3.43 -12.96 -8.18
C SER A 45 2.39 -13.09 -7.07
N GLY A 46 2.80 -13.29 -5.83
CA GLY A 46 1.90 -13.42 -4.67
C GLY A 46 1.38 -12.08 -4.16
N PHE A 47 2.23 -11.04 -4.17
CA PHE A 47 1.85 -9.70 -3.74
C PHE A 47 0.92 -9.02 -4.76
N GLY A 48 -0.17 -8.45 -4.27
CA GLY A 48 -1.16 -7.74 -5.06
C GLY A 48 -0.87 -6.25 -5.17
N HIS A 49 -1.19 -5.53 -4.09
CA HIS A 49 -1.03 -4.09 -3.95
C HIS A 49 -1.28 -3.64 -2.50
N PHE A 50 -0.92 -2.40 -2.19
CA PHE A 50 -1.51 -1.62 -1.11
C PHE A 50 -2.72 -0.84 -1.61
N GLY A 51 -3.71 -0.56 -0.74
CA GLY A 51 -4.87 0.27 -1.09
C GLY A 51 -4.87 1.59 -0.34
N ILE A 52 -5.06 2.69 -1.06
CA ILE A 52 -5.20 4.05 -0.50
C ILE A 52 -6.58 4.59 -0.87
N ALA A 53 -7.41 4.82 0.14
CA ALA A 53 -8.68 5.51 -0.02
C ALA A 53 -8.45 7.01 -0.21
N VAL A 54 -9.12 7.59 -1.20
CA VAL A 54 -9.07 9.01 -1.53
C VAL A 54 -10.47 9.51 -1.85
N GLU A 55 -10.74 10.79 -1.60
CA GLU A 55 -12.08 11.37 -1.82
C GLU A 55 -12.41 11.59 -3.30
N ASP A 56 -11.38 11.81 -4.12
CA ASP A 56 -11.48 12.08 -5.55
C ASP A 56 -10.27 11.44 -6.24
N VAL A 57 -10.50 10.32 -6.94
CA VAL A 57 -9.42 9.57 -7.59
C VAL A 57 -8.88 10.31 -8.80
N GLU A 58 -9.73 10.98 -9.58
CA GLU A 58 -9.32 11.73 -10.78
C GLU A 58 -8.34 12.84 -10.40
N LYS A 59 -8.74 13.70 -9.46
CA LYS A 59 -7.90 14.78 -8.95
C LYS A 59 -6.62 14.27 -8.30
N THR A 60 -6.69 13.16 -7.57
CA THR A 60 -5.51 12.56 -6.96
C THR A 60 -4.51 12.09 -8.03
N VAL A 61 -4.99 11.42 -9.08
CA VAL A 61 -4.16 10.98 -10.20
C VAL A 61 -3.51 12.15 -10.93
N GLU A 62 -4.24 13.23 -11.18
CA GLU A 62 -3.67 14.45 -11.79
C GLU A 62 -2.51 15.02 -10.95
N LEU A 63 -2.71 15.11 -9.63
CA LEU A 63 -1.66 15.57 -8.71
C LEU A 63 -0.45 14.64 -8.68
N ILE A 64 -0.66 13.33 -8.79
CA ILE A 64 0.44 12.34 -8.84
C ILE A 64 1.23 12.50 -10.13
N LYS A 65 0.57 12.61 -11.28
CA LYS A 65 1.22 12.84 -12.58
C LYS A 65 2.02 14.15 -12.56
N ALA A 66 1.44 15.22 -12.04
CA ALA A 66 2.11 16.52 -11.91
C ALA A 66 3.36 16.48 -11.02
N LYS A 67 3.43 15.52 -10.08
CA LYS A 67 4.60 15.27 -9.22
C LYS A 67 5.56 14.20 -9.77
N GLY A 68 5.35 13.74 -11.00
CA GLY A 68 6.22 12.75 -11.66
C GLY A 68 5.97 11.29 -11.24
N GLY A 69 4.83 10.99 -10.61
CA GLY A 69 4.48 9.62 -10.25
C GLY A 69 3.98 8.79 -11.44
N THR A 70 4.18 7.48 -11.36
CA THR A 70 3.79 6.53 -12.41
C THR A 70 2.36 6.06 -12.22
N VAL A 71 1.51 6.28 -13.21
CA VAL A 71 0.11 5.80 -13.24
C VAL A 71 0.02 4.62 -14.21
N THR A 72 -0.33 3.44 -13.70
CA THR A 72 -0.38 2.19 -14.48
C THR A 72 -1.81 1.80 -14.88
N ARG A 73 -2.82 2.42 -14.25
CA ARG A 73 -4.22 2.37 -14.68
C ARG A 73 -4.90 3.69 -14.35
N GLU A 74 -5.46 4.34 -15.37
CA GLU A 74 -6.23 5.58 -15.22
C GLU A 74 -7.49 5.40 -14.36
N PRO A 75 -8.01 6.49 -13.76
CA PRO A 75 -9.28 6.49 -13.06
C PRO A 75 -10.42 5.88 -13.88
N GLY A 76 -11.20 5.04 -13.25
CA GLY A 76 -12.41 4.49 -13.85
C GLY A 76 -13.04 3.41 -12.97
N PRO A 77 -14.32 3.06 -13.24
CA PRO A 77 -15.02 2.08 -12.42
C PRO A 77 -14.30 0.73 -12.43
N VAL A 78 -14.29 0.06 -11.28
CA VAL A 78 -13.89 -1.34 -11.21
C VAL A 78 -14.79 -2.19 -12.12
N LYS A 79 -14.22 -3.20 -12.78
CA LYS A 79 -15.00 -4.09 -13.64
C LYS A 79 -16.13 -4.74 -12.84
N GLY A 80 -17.37 -4.54 -13.27
CA GLY A 80 -18.56 -5.10 -12.60
C GLY A 80 -19.04 -4.34 -11.36
N GLY A 81 -18.45 -3.17 -11.04
CA GLY A 81 -18.85 -2.34 -9.91
C GLY A 81 -18.98 -0.87 -10.26
N LYS A 82 -19.28 -0.04 -9.25
CA LYS A 82 -19.43 1.42 -9.39
C LYS A 82 -18.26 2.22 -8.80
N SER A 83 -17.44 1.60 -7.95
CA SER A 83 -16.32 2.28 -7.30
C SER A 83 -15.28 2.71 -8.33
N VAL A 84 -14.93 3.99 -8.34
CA VAL A 84 -13.85 4.54 -9.15
C VAL A 84 -12.52 4.16 -8.51
N ILE A 85 -11.62 3.59 -9.31
CA ILE A 85 -10.29 3.19 -8.88
C ILE A 85 -9.25 3.62 -9.91
N ALA A 86 -7.99 3.75 -9.48
CA ALA A 86 -6.81 3.90 -10.34
C ALA A 86 -5.65 3.08 -9.76
N PHE A 87 -4.61 2.82 -10.56
CA PHE A 87 -3.37 2.21 -10.05
C PHE A 87 -2.18 3.11 -10.33
N ILE A 88 -1.33 3.21 -9.31
CA ILE A 88 -0.01 3.82 -9.40
C ILE A 88 1.04 2.79 -9.00
N GLU A 89 2.27 3.06 -9.39
CA GLU A 89 3.44 2.22 -9.10
C GLU A 89 4.52 3.08 -8.46
N ASP A 90 5.13 2.56 -7.40
CA ASP A 90 6.28 3.20 -6.74
C ASP A 90 7.61 2.86 -7.46
N PRO A 91 8.75 3.44 -7.04
CA PRO A 91 10.02 3.21 -7.71
C PRO A 91 10.51 1.75 -7.74
N ASP A 92 10.06 0.92 -6.80
CA ASP A 92 10.48 -0.48 -6.68
C ASP A 92 9.50 -1.45 -7.39
N GLY A 93 8.39 -0.93 -7.93
CA GLY A 93 7.37 -1.72 -8.63
C GLY A 93 6.18 -2.13 -7.75
N TYR A 94 6.11 -1.67 -6.50
CA TYR A 94 4.96 -1.93 -5.65
C TYR A 94 3.75 -1.12 -6.13
N LYS A 95 2.63 -1.82 -6.26
CA LYS A 95 1.39 -1.25 -6.75
C LYS A 95 0.59 -0.66 -5.60
N PHE A 96 0.00 0.50 -5.86
CA PHE A 96 -0.97 1.13 -4.98
C PHE A 96 -2.28 1.33 -5.76
N GLU A 97 -3.36 0.73 -5.26
CA GLU A 97 -4.72 1.02 -5.73
C GLU A 97 -5.22 2.29 -5.05
N LEU A 98 -5.62 3.28 -5.84
CA LEU A 98 -6.36 4.44 -5.36
C LEU A 98 -7.84 4.13 -5.44
N ILE A 99 -8.56 4.27 -4.33
CA ILE A 99 -9.96 3.87 -4.22
C ILE A 99 -10.80 5.07 -3.81
N GLU A 100 -11.77 5.44 -4.65
CA GLU A 100 -12.67 6.55 -4.32
C GLU A 100 -13.61 6.15 -3.20
N ARG A 101 -13.51 6.83 -2.06
CA ARG A 101 -14.35 6.64 -0.86
C ARG A 101 -14.57 7.98 -0.17
N GLY A 102 -15.62 8.07 0.63
CA GLY A 102 -15.79 9.22 1.53
C GLY A 102 -14.63 9.36 2.53
N PRO A 103 -14.60 10.47 3.29
CA PRO A 103 -13.58 10.71 4.30
C PRO A 103 -13.39 9.51 5.25
N THR A 104 -12.15 9.13 5.48
CA THR A 104 -11.78 7.99 6.35
C THR A 104 -10.67 8.40 7.31
N PRO A 105 -10.70 7.95 8.58
CA PRO A 105 -9.57 8.13 9.49
C PRO A 105 -8.36 7.30 9.08
N GLU A 106 -8.56 6.23 8.30
CA GLU A 106 -7.49 5.33 7.82
C GLU A 106 -7.47 5.28 6.29
N PRO A 107 -6.69 6.15 5.62
CA PRO A 107 -6.57 6.11 4.17
C PRO A 107 -5.82 4.87 3.66
N LEU A 108 -4.81 4.36 4.38
CA LEU A 108 -4.08 3.16 3.97
C LEU A 108 -4.87 1.93 4.41
N CYS A 109 -5.82 1.53 3.55
CA CYS A 109 -6.97 0.72 3.97
C CYS A 109 -6.93 -0.74 3.52
N GLN A 110 -5.96 -1.17 2.71
CA GLN A 110 -5.88 -2.55 2.22
C GLN A 110 -4.43 -3.01 2.02
N VAL A 111 -4.21 -4.31 2.24
CA VAL A 111 -3.09 -5.09 1.69
C VAL A 111 -3.71 -6.26 0.93
N MET A 112 -3.41 -6.38 -0.36
CA MET A 112 -3.95 -7.44 -1.20
C MET A 112 -2.90 -8.51 -1.46
N LEU A 113 -3.24 -9.75 -1.10
CA LEU A 113 -2.41 -10.93 -1.31
C LEU A 113 -3.18 -11.95 -2.15
N ARG A 114 -2.49 -12.62 -3.08
CA ARG A 114 -3.05 -13.76 -3.81
C ARG A 114 -2.90 -15.02 -2.97
N VAL A 115 -3.96 -15.83 -2.93
CA VAL A 115 -4.01 -17.11 -2.21
C VAL A 115 -4.48 -18.22 -3.14
N GLY A 116 -3.98 -19.45 -2.91
CA GLY A 116 -4.36 -20.61 -3.73
C GLY A 116 -5.70 -21.24 -3.37
N ASP A 117 -6.26 -20.93 -2.20
CA ASP A 117 -7.54 -21.43 -1.70
C ASP A 117 -8.11 -20.37 -0.74
N LEU A 118 -9.25 -19.76 -1.13
CA LEU A 118 -9.82 -18.62 -0.42
C LEU A 118 -10.50 -19.04 0.89
N ASP A 119 -11.26 -20.14 0.90
CA ASP A 119 -11.97 -20.61 2.09
C ASP A 119 -10.97 -21.05 3.17
N ARG A 120 -9.88 -21.72 2.77
CA ARG A 120 -8.79 -22.08 3.68
C ARG A 120 -8.10 -20.84 4.25
N ALA A 121 -7.84 -19.82 3.43
CA ALA A 121 -7.20 -18.59 3.86
C ALA A 121 -8.10 -17.81 4.84
N ILE A 122 -9.39 -17.63 4.53
CA ILE A 122 -10.37 -16.99 5.41
C ILE A 122 -10.40 -17.70 6.76
N SER A 123 -10.55 -19.03 6.76
CA SER A 123 -10.59 -19.80 8.00
C SER A 123 -9.31 -19.65 8.83
N PHE A 124 -8.14 -19.52 8.19
CA PHE A 124 -6.89 -19.26 8.88
C PHE A 124 -6.90 -17.87 9.54
N TYR A 125 -7.21 -16.81 8.82
CA TYR A 125 -7.21 -15.45 9.37
C TYR A 125 -8.23 -15.32 10.52
N GLU A 126 -9.46 -15.80 10.36
CA GLU A 126 -10.47 -15.76 11.43
C GLU A 126 -10.02 -16.49 12.70
N LYS A 127 -9.29 -17.61 12.56
CA LYS A 127 -8.86 -18.43 13.70
C LYS A 127 -7.56 -17.96 14.35
N VAL A 128 -6.67 -17.31 13.62
CA VAL A 128 -5.31 -17.02 14.11
C VAL A 128 -5.12 -15.56 14.46
N THR A 129 -5.78 -14.64 13.75
CA THR A 129 -5.56 -13.20 13.95
C THR A 129 -6.60 -12.52 14.86
N PHE A 130 -7.51 -13.27 15.49
CA PHE A 130 -8.49 -12.71 16.44
C PHE A 130 -7.88 -12.23 17.77
N LEU A 131 -6.60 -12.56 18.02
CA LEU A 131 -5.89 -12.28 19.28
C LEU A 131 -5.16 -10.92 19.30
N ALA A 132 -5.24 -10.13 18.23
CA ALA A 132 -4.56 -8.84 18.11
C ALA A 132 -5.44 -7.67 18.58
#